data_AF-A0A534DYN0-F1
#
_entry.id   AF-A0A534DYN0-F1
#
_cell.length_a   1.000
_cell.length_b   1.000
_cell.length_c   1.000
_cell.angle_alpha   90.00
_cell.angle_beta   90.00
_cell.angle_gamma   90.00
#
_symmetry.space_group_name_H-M   'P 1'
#
loop_
_entity.id
_entity.type
_entity.pdbx_description
1 polymer ?
#
loop_
_entity_poly.entity_id
_entity_poly.type
_entity_poly.pdbx_seq_one_letter_code
_entity_poly.pdbx_strand_id
1 'polypeptide(L)'
;MSRRLIIEASLVGLGTALMLVALAADQGWWDRHFLPVFAVDRATMVAAEHTARGLIGLSGAVLSLVLRRPLANALIRATTGGTLRIIVAIVLALGAGELILRTQPPHPHDADPLQQEPRRSADTRLGWVFVPSRSVVVQEAGRRVPYSFDAAGYRVSGPGTAVDPEKPTILFTGESIIAGFGLAWDETIPARVSALLRIQSADLAVSDYSSDQSYLRLATELPRFREPVAVVTLFMPSLFDRNLLDNRPRLAAGLIWQPPVQHWRLAALLPWLFPYRSSAAIERGILRTRESLRALVQLARARGAEPLIVVPQFGPESPTEEMLRRRILDAAGLPYVHVQLDPSWHLPGDLHPDARATQAIAIAVAGRLRAALPKSPGVR
;
A
#
# COMPACT_ATOMS: atom_id res chain seq x y z
N MET A 1 -17.02 14.06 49.54
CA MET A 1 -15.82 13.30 49.08
C MET A 1 -14.69 14.29 48.85
N SER A 2 -13.46 14.05 49.34
CA SER A 2 -12.38 15.03 49.18
C SER A 2 -11.93 15.13 47.71
N ARG A 3 -11.51 16.32 47.26
CA ARG A 3 -11.01 16.54 45.89
C ARG A 3 -9.91 15.54 45.49
N ARG A 4 -9.08 15.13 46.46
CA ARG A 4 -8.06 14.10 46.30
C ARG A 4 -8.62 12.72 46.00
N LEU A 5 -9.62 12.29 46.79
CA LEU A 5 -10.29 11.00 46.59
C LEU A 5 -10.95 10.92 45.20
N ILE A 6 -11.53 12.02 44.71
CA ILE A 6 -12.12 12.08 43.37
C ILE A 6 -11.03 11.86 42.30
N ILE A 7 -9.91 12.58 42.37
CA ILE A 7 -8.83 12.45 41.38
C ILE A 7 -8.19 11.06 41.42
N GLU A 8 -7.90 10.53 42.62
CA GLU A 8 -7.35 9.18 42.76
C GLU A 8 -8.31 8.12 42.20
N ALA A 9 -9.62 8.23 42.49
CA ALA A 9 -10.63 7.34 41.93
C ALA A 9 -10.71 7.43 40.40
N SER A 10 -10.63 8.63 39.82
CA SER A 10 -10.60 8.82 38.37
C SER A 10 -9.35 8.20 37.73
N LEU A 11 -8.18 8.34 38.35
CA LEU A 11 -6.93 7.73 37.85
C LEU A 11 -6.97 6.20 37.92
N VAL A 12 -7.52 5.64 39.00
CA VAL A 12 -7.78 4.20 39.10
C VAL A 12 -8.79 3.75 38.06
N GLY A 13 -9.87 4.52 37.84
CA GLY A 13 -10.86 4.23 36.80
C GLY A 13 -10.23 4.18 35.41
N LEU A 14 -9.37 5.15 35.08
CA LEU A 14 -8.62 5.19 33.82
C LEU A 14 -7.65 4.00 33.69
N GLY A 15 -6.89 3.69 34.75
CA GLY A 15 -5.97 2.55 34.71
C GLY A 15 -6.70 1.21 34.58
N THR A 16 -7.85 1.05 35.24
CA THR A 16 -8.75 -0.11 35.08
C THR A 16 -9.28 -0.19 33.65
N ALA A 17 -9.71 0.93 33.06
CA ALA A 17 -10.15 0.96 31.67
C ALA A 17 -9.06 0.51 30.70
N LEU A 18 -7.81 0.95 30.89
CA LEU A 18 -6.66 0.49 30.08
C LEU A 18 -6.43 -1.01 30.21
N MET A 19 -6.50 -1.57 31.42
CA MET A 19 -6.37 -3.01 31.64
C MET A 19 -7.52 -3.79 30.97
N LEU A 20 -8.76 -3.29 31.05
CA LEU A 20 -9.91 -3.89 30.37
C LEU A 20 -9.77 -3.83 28.84
N VAL A 21 -9.28 -2.72 28.29
CA VAL A 21 -8.98 -2.61 26.85
C VAL A 21 -7.91 -3.63 26.44
N ALA A 22 -6.83 -3.77 27.21
CA ALA A 22 -5.82 -4.78 26.95
C ALA A 22 -6.42 -6.20 27.01
N LEU A 23 -7.38 -6.48 27.88
CA LEU A 23 -8.05 -7.78 27.92
C LEU A 23 -8.98 -8.00 26.72
N ALA A 24 -9.75 -6.98 26.34
CA ALA A 24 -10.72 -7.04 25.25
C ALA A 24 -10.08 -7.04 23.84
N ALA A 25 -8.90 -6.43 23.67
CA ALA A 25 -8.13 -6.46 22.43
C ALA A 25 -7.40 -7.81 22.28
N ASP A 26 -8.17 -8.88 22.09
CA ASP A 26 -7.65 -10.20 21.77
C ASP A 26 -7.07 -10.28 20.35
N GLN A 27 -6.50 -11.44 19.99
CA GLN A 27 -5.88 -11.61 18.69
C GLN A 27 -6.87 -11.36 17.54
N GLY A 28 -8.13 -11.79 17.68
CA GLY A 28 -9.15 -11.56 16.66
C GLY A 28 -9.46 -10.08 16.45
N TRP A 29 -9.39 -9.26 17.50
CA TRP A 29 -9.50 -7.81 17.40
C TRP A 29 -8.30 -7.20 16.65
N TRP A 30 -7.07 -7.61 16.98
CA TRP A 30 -5.87 -7.11 16.27
C TRP A 30 -5.91 -7.49 14.79
N ASP A 31 -6.20 -8.74 14.46
CA ASP A 31 -6.25 -9.27 13.07
C ASP A 31 -7.28 -8.55 12.21
N ARG A 32 -8.35 -8.08 12.85
CA ARG A 32 -9.42 -7.32 12.20
C ARG A 32 -9.03 -5.87 11.97
N HIS A 33 -8.21 -5.27 12.82
CA HIS A 33 -7.99 -3.82 12.84
C HIS A 33 -6.60 -3.37 12.40
N PHE A 34 -5.64 -4.30 12.36
CA PHE A 34 -4.27 -4.08 11.92
C PHE A 34 -4.03 -4.97 10.70
N LEU A 35 -4.07 -4.32 9.53
CA LEU A 35 -3.96 -5.03 8.27
C LEU A 35 -2.56 -5.59 8.07
N PRO A 36 -2.41 -6.69 7.30
CA PRO A 36 -1.12 -7.24 6.96
C PRO A 36 -0.24 -6.14 6.34
N VAL A 37 0.95 -5.98 6.88
CA VAL A 37 1.93 -5.03 6.36
C VAL A 37 2.80 -5.79 5.37
N PHE A 38 2.77 -5.37 4.10
CA PHE A 38 3.74 -5.89 3.13
C PHE A 38 5.13 -5.79 3.73
N ALA A 39 5.95 -6.84 3.55
CA ALA A 39 7.29 -6.95 4.09
C ALA A 39 7.42 -7.38 5.57
N VAL A 40 6.35 -7.55 6.33
CA VAL A 40 6.45 -8.00 7.73
C VAL A 40 5.84 -9.39 7.87
N ASP A 41 6.63 -10.34 8.38
CA ASP A 41 6.11 -11.68 8.63
C ASP A 41 5.06 -11.65 9.75
N ARG A 42 4.13 -12.60 9.68
CA ARG A 42 2.99 -12.64 10.59
C ARG A 42 3.41 -12.85 12.05
N ALA A 43 4.46 -13.63 12.32
CA ALA A 43 4.90 -13.90 13.68
C ALA A 43 5.45 -12.63 14.33
N THR A 44 6.21 -11.82 13.59
CA THR A 44 6.70 -10.51 14.03
C THR A 44 5.55 -9.56 14.33
N MET A 45 4.51 -9.51 13.48
CA MET A 45 3.32 -8.69 13.75
C MET A 45 2.64 -9.11 15.05
N VAL A 46 2.37 -10.41 15.22
CA VAL A 46 1.72 -10.95 16.43
C VAL A 46 2.56 -10.67 17.69
N ALA A 47 3.89 -10.78 17.61
CA ALA A 47 4.77 -10.44 18.72
C ALA A 47 4.70 -8.94 19.09
N ALA A 48 4.65 -8.05 18.09
CA ALA A 48 4.49 -6.62 18.30
C ALA A 48 3.12 -6.29 18.92
N GLU A 49 2.05 -6.92 18.44
CA GLU A 49 0.67 -6.79 18.96
C GLU A 49 0.59 -7.24 20.43
N HIS A 50 1.16 -8.41 20.77
CA HIS A 50 1.25 -8.88 22.16
C HIS A 50 2.05 -7.93 23.05
N THR A 51 3.17 -7.39 22.54
CA THR A 51 3.99 -6.42 23.26
C THR A 51 3.20 -5.14 23.53
N ALA A 52 2.52 -4.60 22.52
CA ALA A 52 1.68 -3.41 22.66
C ALA A 52 0.55 -3.64 23.66
N ARG A 53 -0.15 -4.77 23.56
CA ARG A 53 -1.20 -5.19 24.50
C ARG A 53 -0.68 -5.28 25.94
N GLY A 54 0.49 -5.90 26.14
CA GLY A 54 1.17 -6.00 27.43
C GLY A 54 1.53 -4.64 28.01
N LEU A 55 2.08 -3.74 27.19
CA LEU A 55 2.42 -2.36 27.59
C LEU A 55 1.19 -1.55 27.99
N ILE A 56 0.06 -1.69 27.27
CA ILE A 56 -1.21 -1.03 27.63
C ILE A 56 -1.69 -1.52 29.00
N GLY A 57 -1.71 -2.84 29.21
CA GLY A 57 -2.10 -3.44 30.50
C GLY A 57 -1.19 -3.02 31.65
N LEU A 58 0.13 -3.06 31.44
CA LEU A 58 1.14 -2.63 32.41
C LEU A 58 0.98 -1.14 32.75
N SER A 59 0.78 -0.29 31.74
CA SER A 59 0.54 1.15 31.95
C SER A 59 -0.70 1.39 32.80
N GLY A 60 -1.78 0.64 32.56
CA GLY A 60 -2.99 0.68 33.40
C GLY A 60 -2.73 0.27 34.85
N ALA A 61 -1.97 -0.81 35.07
CA ALA A 61 -1.60 -1.28 36.40
C ALA A 61 -0.71 -0.28 37.14
N VAL A 62 0.31 0.27 36.48
CA VAL A 62 1.22 1.29 37.03
C VAL A 62 0.45 2.56 37.38
N LEU A 63 -0.45 3.02 36.50
CA LEU A 63 -1.31 4.18 36.76
C LEU A 63 -2.18 3.96 38.00
N SER A 64 -2.87 2.81 38.06
CA SER A 64 -3.78 2.47 39.15
C SER A 64 -3.09 2.21 40.48
N LEU A 65 -1.94 1.55 40.50
CA LEU A 65 -1.31 1.06 41.73
C LEU A 65 -0.19 1.98 42.25
N VAL A 66 0.59 2.56 41.35
CA VAL A 66 1.82 3.30 41.70
C VAL A 66 1.62 4.80 41.53
N LEU A 67 1.16 5.24 40.37
CA LEU A 67 1.15 6.67 40.01
C LEU A 67 -0.08 7.44 40.49
N ARG A 68 -1.18 6.77 40.88
CA ARG A 68 -2.42 7.44 41.31
C ARG A 68 -2.21 8.53 42.38
N ARG A 69 -1.41 8.23 43.41
CA ARG A 69 -1.15 9.14 44.54
C ARG A 69 -0.23 10.30 44.17
N PRO A 70 0.96 10.09 43.59
CA PRO A 70 1.84 11.20 43.20
C PRO A 70 1.19 12.11 42.16
N LEU A 71 0.45 11.57 41.19
CA LEU A 71 -0.27 12.36 40.19
C LEU A 71 -1.43 13.14 40.80
N ALA A 72 -2.24 12.52 41.67
CA ALA A 72 -3.31 13.25 42.37
C ALA A 72 -2.76 14.42 43.20
N ASN A 73 -1.65 14.20 43.91
CA ASN A 73 -1.00 15.25 44.69
C ASN A 73 -0.45 16.37 43.80
N ALA A 74 0.14 16.04 42.64
CA ALA A 74 0.59 17.04 41.67
C ALA A 74 -0.58 17.87 41.11
N LEU A 75 -1.68 17.22 40.74
CA LEU A 75 -2.88 17.87 40.21
C LEU A 75 -3.57 18.79 41.21
N ILE A 76 -3.56 18.45 42.51
CA ILE A 76 -4.10 19.32 43.57
C ILE A 76 -3.24 20.58 43.75
N ARG A 77 -1.92 20.45 43.63
CA ARG A 77 -0.97 21.56 43.75
C ARG A 77 -0.88 22.41 42.49
N ALA A 78 -1.47 21.98 41.38
CA ALA A 78 -1.46 22.73 40.14
C ALA A 78 -2.22 24.05 40.31
N THR A 79 -1.52 25.18 40.06
CA THR A 79 -2.13 26.50 40.04
C THR A 79 -2.77 26.74 38.67
N THR A 80 -3.83 27.56 38.63
CA THR A 80 -4.48 27.94 37.36
C THR A 80 -3.47 28.52 36.35
N GLY A 81 -2.55 29.36 36.82
CA GLY A 81 -1.48 29.93 35.99
C GLY A 81 -0.48 28.88 35.49
N GLY A 82 -0.12 27.89 36.30
CA GLY A 82 0.74 26.78 35.89
C GLY A 82 0.08 25.90 34.83
N THR A 83 -1.18 25.52 35.04
CA THR A 83 -1.98 24.76 34.07
C THR A 83 -2.10 25.52 32.75
N LEU A 84 -2.38 26.83 32.79
CA LEU A 84 -2.49 27.65 31.58
C LEU A 84 -1.17 27.69 30.81
N ARG A 85 -0.02 27.84 31.49
CA ARG A 85 1.30 27.83 30.83
C ARG A 85 1.57 26.49 30.14
N ILE A 86 1.21 25.37 30.76
CA ILE A 86 1.37 24.04 30.14
C ILE A 86 0.48 23.91 28.91
N ILE A 87 -0.78 24.34 28.98
CA ILE A 87 -1.70 24.32 27.83
C ILE A 87 -1.14 25.17 26.69
N VAL A 88 -0.69 26.40 26.98
CA VAL A 88 -0.06 27.28 25.98
C VAL A 88 1.20 26.64 25.39
N ALA A 89 2.06 26.02 26.21
CA ALA A 89 3.25 25.33 25.73
C ALA A 89 2.90 24.16 24.80
N ILE A 90 1.87 23.36 25.11
CA ILE A 90 1.41 22.26 24.24
C ILE A 90 0.89 22.82 22.92
N VAL A 91 0.04 23.86 22.96
CA VAL A 91 -0.50 24.50 21.74
C VAL A 91 0.62 25.06 20.87
N LEU A 92 1.59 25.74 21.47
CA LEU A 92 2.75 26.27 20.73
C LEU A 92 3.63 25.15 20.16
N ALA A 93 3.86 24.07 20.91
CA ALA A 93 4.64 22.93 20.44
C ALA A 93 3.96 22.20 19.27
N LEU A 94 2.64 21.96 19.35
CA LEU A 94 1.87 21.37 18.26
C LEU A 94 1.81 22.32 17.05
N GLY A 95 1.62 23.63 17.26
CA GLY A 95 1.64 24.62 16.19
C GLY A 95 2.99 24.72 15.48
N ALA A 96 4.10 24.74 16.24
CA ALA A 96 5.45 24.73 15.68
C ALA A 96 5.75 23.42 14.94
N GLY A 97 5.36 22.28 15.50
CA GLY A 97 5.49 20.98 14.84
C GLY A 97 4.72 20.89 13.53
N GLU A 98 3.47 21.37 13.51
CA GLU A 98 2.66 21.46 12.30
C GLU A 98 3.31 22.38 11.25
N LEU A 99 3.84 23.54 11.66
CA LEU A 99 4.52 24.47 10.76
C LEU A 99 5.78 23.84 10.13
N ILE A 100 6.62 23.18 10.94
CA ILE A 100 7.81 22.48 10.46
C ILE A 100 7.43 21.37 9.48
N LEU A 101 6.44 20.54 9.82
CA LEU A 101 6.02 19.45 8.94
C LEU A 101 5.35 19.93 7.65
N ARG A 102 4.78 21.15 7.62
CA ARG A 102 4.23 21.75 6.40
C ARG A 102 5.32 22.28 5.48
N THR A 103 6.41 22.80 6.01
CA THR A 103 7.54 23.30 5.22
C THR A 103 8.53 22.19 4.85
N GLN A 104 8.56 21.11 5.62
CA GLN A 104 9.43 19.94 5.45
C GLN A 104 8.63 18.64 5.62
N PRO A 105 7.79 18.27 4.64
CA PRO A 105 6.95 17.09 4.75
C PRO A 105 7.79 15.81 4.80
N PRO A 106 7.56 14.92 5.79
CA PRO A 106 8.34 13.69 5.93
C PRO A 106 7.90 12.55 5.00
N HIS A 107 6.80 12.70 4.23
CA HIS A 107 6.15 11.57 3.55
C HIS A 107 6.42 11.48 2.04
N PRO A 108 6.85 10.31 1.54
CA PRO A 108 7.03 10.02 0.11
C PRO A 108 5.76 10.08 -0.75
N HIS A 109 4.57 9.94 -0.16
CA HIS A 109 3.30 9.79 -0.88
C HIS A 109 2.63 11.10 -1.32
N ASP A 110 3.16 12.24 -0.89
CA ASP A 110 2.72 13.55 -1.35
C ASP A 110 3.81 14.09 -2.30
N ALA A 111 3.77 13.68 -3.57
CA ALA A 111 4.72 14.10 -4.61
C ALA A 111 6.19 14.13 -4.13
N ASP A 112 6.84 12.96 -4.13
CA ASP A 112 8.27 12.73 -3.83
C ASP A 112 9.04 13.97 -3.33
N PRO A 113 8.99 14.26 -2.02
CA PRO A 113 9.64 15.44 -1.45
C PRO A 113 11.17 15.38 -1.58
N LEU A 114 11.75 14.28 -2.07
CA LEU A 114 13.18 14.01 -2.02
C LEU A 114 13.82 13.77 -3.39
N GLN A 115 13.11 13.99 -4.50
CA GLN A 115 13.64 13.74 -5.85
C GLN A 115 14.20 12.31 -6.00
N GLN A 116 13.63 11.33 -5.29
CA GLN A 116 14.14 9.96 -5.32
C GLN A 116 13.98 9.37 -6.71
N GLU A 117 14.95 8.55 -7.09
CA GLU A 117 14.88 7.81 -8.34
C GLU A 117 14.22 6.45 -8.12
N PRO A 118 13.43 5.94 -9.08
CA PRO A 118 13.06 6.58 -10.34
C PRO A 118 12.12 7.78 -10.16
N ARG A 119 12.51 8.93 -10.71
CA ARG A 119 11.86 10.22 -10.41
C ARG A 119 10.40 10.25 -10.83
N ARG A 120 9.58 10.82 -9.95
CA ARG A 120 8.14 11.03 -10.15
C ARG A 120 7.81 12.51 -10.33
N SER A 121 6.80 12.81 -11.13
CA SER A 121 6.16 14.13 -11.23
C SER A 121 4.73 14.07 -10.72
N ALA A 122 4.26 15.14 -10.10
CA ALA A 122 2.87 15.25 -9.67
C ALA A 122 1.89 15.15 -10.86
N ASP A 123 0.77 14.48 -10.65
CA ASP A 123 -0.33 14.34 -11.61
C ASP A 123 -1.64 14.64 -10.89
N THR A 124 -2.48 15.51 -11.46
CA THR A 124 -3.71 15.95 -10.78
C THR A 124 -4.77 14.87 -10.69
N ARG A 125 -4.75 13.88 -11.59
CA ARG A 125 -5.74 12.80 -11.66
C ARG A 125 -5.27 11.56 -10.90
N LEU A 126 -3.98 11.24 -11.01
CA LEU A 126 -3.35 10.02 -10.49
C LEU A 126 -2.56 10.25 -9.22
N GLY A 127 -2.29 11.50 -8.85
CA GLY A 127 -1.38 11.87 -7.75
C GLY A 127 0.06 12.06 -8.26
N TRP A 128 0.62 11.04 -8.90
CA TRP A 128 1.96 11.09 -9.48
C TRP A 128 2.12 10.12 -10.65
N VAL A 129 3.13 10.35 -11.48
CA VAL A 129 3.58 9.45 -12.57
C VAL A 129 5.11 9.47 -12.63
N PHE A 130 5.75 8.49 -13.26
CA PHE A 130 7.18 8.59 -13.56
C PHE A 130 7.46 9.73 -14.56
N VAL A 131 8.60 10.40 -14.39
CA VAL A 131 9.06 11.41 -15.34
C VAL A 131 9.36 10.75 -16.69
N PRO A 132 8.67 11.11 -17.79
CA PRO A 132 8.89 10.51 -19.10
C PRO A 132 10.28 10.78 -19.67
N SER A 133 10.71 9.95 -20.63
CA SER A 133 12.00 10.06 -21.32
C SER A 133 13.21 10.14 -20.37
N ARG A 134 13.08 9.56 -19.17
CA ARG A 134 14.14 9.54 -18.15
C ARG A 134 14.89 8.22 -18.22
N SER A 135 16.20 8.28 -18.14
CA SER A 135 17.03 7.11 -17.87
C SER A 135 18.03 7.41 -16.77
N VAL A 136 18.16 6.50 -15.81
CA VAL A 136 18.97 6.67 -14.62
C VAL A 136 19.47 5.32 -14.13
N VAL A 137 20.59 5.32 -13.40
CA VAL A 137 21.07 4.14 -12.66
C VAL A 137 20.99 4.47 -11.18
N VAL A 138 20.26 3.66 -10.43
CA VAL A 138 20.00 3.84 -9.00
C VAL A 138 20.69 2.75 -8.20
N GLN A 139 21.07 3.04 -6.96
CA GLN A 139 21.51 2.02 -6.00
C GLN A 139 20.31 1.57 -5.17
N GLU A 140 19.86 0.35 -5.37
CA GLU A 140 18.71 -0.24 -4.67
C GLU A 140 19.07 -1.63 -4.17
N ALA A 141 18.79 -1.93 -2.91
CA ALA A 141 19.10 -3.23 -2.29
C ALA A 141 20.57 -3.69 -2.52
N GLY A 142 21.52 -2.73 -2.48
CA GLY A 142 22.94 -2.99 -2.72
C GLY A 142 23.31 -3.26 -4.19
N ARG A 143 22.40 -3.06 -5.14
CA ARG A 143 22.57 -3.30 -6.58
C ARG A 143 22.49 -1.99 -7.36
N ARG A 144 23.28 -1.90 -8.45
CA ARG A 144 23.12 -0.85 -9.47
C ARG A 144 22.06 -1.25 -10.46
N VAL A 145 20.93 -0.56 -10.45
CA VAL A 145 19.75 -0.90 -11.24
C VAL A 145 19.50 0.19 -12.29
N PRO A 146 19.54 -0.13 -13.60
CA PRO A 146 19.14 0.79 -14.64
C PRO A 146 17.61 0.88 -14.75
N TYR A 147 17.12 2.11 -14.80
CA TYR A 147 15.74 2.43 -15.14
C TYR A 147 15.72 3.31 -16.39
N SER A 148 14.84 2.97 -17.32
CA SER A 148 14.57 3.75 -18.52
C SER A 148 13.07 3.82 -18.73
N PHE A 149 12.60 5.02 -19.06
CA PHE A 149 11.21 5.29 -19.38
C PHE A 149 11.11 5.95 -20.76
N ASP A 150 10.11 5.55 -21.52
CA ASP A 150 9.83 6.16 -22.83
C ASP A 150 9.08 7.49 -22.70
N ALA A 151 8.71 8.10 -23.84
CA ALA A 151 8.02 9.39 -23.87
C ALA A 151 6.60 9.35 -23.26
N ALA A 152 5.99 8.17 -23.10
CA ALA A 152 4.72 8.01 -22.41
C ALA A 152 4.90 7.72 -20.90
N GLY A 153 6.14 7.57 -20.44
CA GLY A 153 6.48 7.22 -19.06
C GLY A 153 6.37 5.73 -18.77
N TYR A 154 6.37 4.87 -19.80
CA TYR A 154 6.38 3.42 -19.61
C TYR A 154 7.79 2.94 -19.34
N ARG A 155 7.96 1.99 -18.43
CA ARG A 155 9.28 1.38 -18.22
C ARG A 155 9.66 0.55 -19.46
N VAL A 156 10.90 0.70 -19.91
CA VAL A 156 11.46 0.05 -21.11
C VAL A 156 12.87 -0.47 -20.85
N SER A 157 13.40 -1.27 -21.79
CA SER A 157 14.71 -1.93 -21.69
C SER A 157 15.90 -0.99 -21.63
N GLY A 158 15.79 0.19 -22.21
CA GLY A 158 16.89 1.15 -22.24
C GLY A 158 16.54 2.46 -22.92
N PRO A 159 17.49 3.41 -22.93
CA PRO A 159 17.30 4.71 -23.59
C PRO A 159 16.98 4.56 -25.08
N GLY A 160 16.06 5.37 -25.59
CA GLY A 160 15.66 5.36 -27.00
C GLY A 160 14.75 4.18 -27.40
N THR A 161 14.45 3.26 -26.48
CA THR A 161 13.41 2.25 -26.69
C THR A 161 12.04 2.87 -26.40
N ALA A 162 11.02 2.49 -27.16
CA ALA A 162 9.65 2.93 -26.94
C ALA A 162 8.67 1.79 -27.18
N VAL A 163 7.55 1.83 -26.47
CA VAL A 163 6.42 0.96 -26.73
C VAL A 163 5.71 1.44 -28.00
N ASP A 164 5.61 0.56 -28.99
CA ASP A 164 4.81 0.75 -30.20
C ASP A 164 3.34 0.39 -29.92
N PRO A 165 2.40 1.35 -29.95
CA PRO A 165 0.98 1.10 -29.68
C PRO A 165 0.24 0.37 -30.81
N GLU A 166 0.82 0.27 -32.00
CA GLU A 166 0.21 -0.40 -33.15
C GLU A 166 0.39 -1.93 -33.12
N LYS A 167 1.28 -2.44 -32.27
CA LYS A 167 1.58 -3.87 -32.15
C LYS A 167 0.70 -4.58 -31.12
N PRO A 168 0.50 -5.91 -31.26
CA PRO A 168 -0.09 -6.75 -30.23
C PRO A 168 0.64 -6.56 -28.90
N THR A 169 -0.06 -6.05 -27.88
CA THR A 169 0.57 -5.63 -26.63
C THR A 169 -0.13 -6.18 -25.40
N ILE A 170 0.66 -6.66 -24.43
CA ILE A 170 0.22 -6.97 -23.08
C ILE A 170 0.50 -5.75 -22.20
N LEU A 171 -0.54 -5.16 -21.63
CA LEU A 171 -0.42 -4.00 -20.75
C LEU A 171 -0.30 -4.47 -19.31
N PHE A 172 0.73 -4.00 -18.62
CA PHE A 172 0.96 -4.26 -17.21
C PHE A 172 0.66 -3.00 -16.41
N THR A 173 -0.15 -3.11 -15.37
CA THR A 173 -0.45 -2.01 -14.45
C THR A 173 -0.34 -2.49 -13.02
N GLY A 174 -0.15 -1.57 -12.09
CA GLY A 174 0.11 -1.92 -10.69
C GLY A 174 1.08 -0.94 -10.08
N GLU A 175 1.91 -1.47 -9.20
CA GLU A 175 2.84 -0.73 -8.36
C GLU A 175 4.28 -1.24 -8.49
N SER A 176 5.15 -0.98 -7.51
CA SER A 176 6.60 -1.21 -7.61
C SER A 176 7.00 -2.65 -7.92
N ILE A 177 6.19 -3.67 -7.59
CA ILE A 177 6.44 -5.07 -7.97
C ILE A 177 6.35 -5.25 -9.49
N ILE A 178 5.30 -4.71 -10.12
CA ILE A 178 5.14 -4.78 -11.58
C ILE A 178 6.14 -3.86 -12.27
N ALA A 179 6.32 -2.64 -11.73
CA ALA A 179 7.29 -1.68 -12.22
C ALA A 179 8.74 -2.17 -12.06
N GLY A 180 8.98 -3.26 -11.31
CA GLY A 180 10.25 -3.96 -11.19
C GLY A 180 11.27 -3.27 -10.29
N PHE A 181 10.84 -2.76 -9.14
CA PHE A 181 11.74 -2.15 -8.15
C PHE A 181 12.94 -3.05 -7.83
N GLY A 182 14.15 -2.48 -7.83
CA GLY A 182 15.40 -3.17 -7.56
C GLY A 182 15.84 -4.21 -8.60
N LEU A 183 15.16 -4.27 -9.76
CA LEU A 183 15.40 -5.26 -10.80
C LEU A 183 15.84 -4.62 -12.11
N ALA A 184 16.79 -5.24 -12.83
CA ALA A 184 17.06 -4.86 -14.21
C ALA A 184 15.85 -5.18 -15.11
N TRP A 185 15.72 -4.53 -16.27
CA TRP A 185 14.56 -4.71 -17.16
C TRP A 185 14.25 -6.19 -17.45
N ASP A 186 15.23 -6.98 -17.86
CA ASP A 186 15.06 -8.40 -18.22
C ASP A 186 14.66 -9.28 -17.02
N GLU A 187 14.81 -8.75 -15.80
CA GLU A 187 14.39 -9.43 -14.57
C GLU A 187 12.94 -9.14 -14.19
N THR A 188 12.30 -8.14 -14.81
CA THR A 188 10.94 -7.71 -14.47
C THR A 188 9.86 -8.68 -14.97
N ILE A 189 8.68 -8.63 -14.34
CA ILE A 189 7.53 -9.43 -14.77
C ILE A 189 7.13 -9.10 -16.22
N PRO A 190 6.97 -7.82 -16.63
CA PRO A 190 6.60 -7.48 -18.00
C PRO A 190 7.59 -8.03 -19.05
N ALA A 191 8.90 -7.85 -18.83
CA ALA A 191 9.92 -8.30 -19.77
C ALA A 191 9.95 -9.83 -19.90
N ARG A 192 9.87 -10.55 -18.78
CA ARG A 192 9.89 -12.02 -18.77
C ARG A 192 8.65 -12.60 -19.42
N VAL A 193 7.46 -12.04 -19.17
CA VAL A 193 6.22 -12.47 -19.83
C VAL A 193 6.29 -12.20 -21.33
N SER A 194 6.77 -11.01 -21.72
CA SER A 194 6.99 -10.65 -23.13
C SER A 194 7.90 -11.66 -23.84
N ALA A 195 9.03 -12.02 -23.22
CA ALA A 195 9.96 -13.02 -23.76
C ALA A 195 9.32 -14.41 -23.88
N LEU A 196 8.54 -14.84 -22.87
CA LEU A 196 7.87 -16.14 -22.87
C LEU A 196 6.77 -16.23 -23.94
N LEU A 197 6.02 -15.16 -24.16
CA LEU A 197 4.88 -15.15 -25.09
C LEU A 197 5.24 -14.67 -26.49
N ARG A 198 6.40 -14.03 -26.66
CA ARG A 198 6.81 -13.32 -27.88
C ARG A 198 5.78 -12.26 -28.29
N ILE A 199 5.21 -11.57 -27.30
CA ILE A 199 4.25 -10.48 -27.46
C ILE A 199 4.80 -9.29 -26.70
N GLN A 200 4.75 -8.09 -27.29
CA GLN A 200 5.24 -6.88 -26.66
C GLN A 200 4.57 -6.61 -25.31
N SER A 201 5.32 -6.10 -24.35
CA SER A 201 4.80 -5.61 -23.07
C SER A 201 4.83 -4.08 -23.02
N ALA A 202 3.80 -3.47 -22.44
CA ALA A 202 3.80 -2.08 -22.01
C ALA A 202 3.68 -2.02 -20.49
N ASP A 203 4.72 -1.54 -19.80
CA ASP A 203 4.73 -1.41 -18.35
C ASP A 203 4.25 -0.02 -17.91
N LEU A 204 2.98 0.03 -17.49
CA LEU A 204 2.29 1.22 -17.01
C LEU A 204 2.36 1.38 -15.48
N ALA A 205 2.99 0.45 -14.77
CA ALA A 205 3.01 0.45 -13.32
C ALA A 205 3.86 1.60 -12.77
N VAL A 206 3.47 2.10 -11.61
CA VAL A 206 4.17 3.21 -10.94
C VAL A 206 4.25 2.91 -9.45
N SER A 207 5.43 3.11 -8.86
CA SER A 207 5.66 2.84 -7.44
C SER A 207 4.59 3.49 -6.55
N ASP A 208 4.18 2.75 -5.51
CA ASP A 208 3.16 3.12 -4.52
C ASP A 208 1.73 3.28 -5.04
N TYR A 209 1.44 2.88 -6.28
CA TYR A 209 0.06 2.86 -6.75
C TYR A 209 -0.81 1.89 -5.95
N SER A 210 -2.03 2.34 -5.78
CA SER A 210 -3.19 1.57 -5.32
C SER A 210 -3.97 1.00 -6.50
N SER A 211 -4.93 0.10 -6.23
CA SER A 211 -5.73 -0.53 -7.29
C SER A 211 -6.56 0.48 -8.08
N ASP A 212 -7.05 1.56 -7.46
CA ASP A 212 -7.81 2.60 -8.15
C ASP A 212 -6.93 3.50 -9.02
N GLN A 213 -5.69 3.80 -8.60
CA GLN A 213 -4.71 4.50 -9.45
C GLN A 213 -4.33 3.65 -10.66
N SER A 214 -4.06 2.35 -10.47
CA SER A 214 -3.77 1.42 -11.58
C SER A 214 -4.92 1.36 -12.59
N TYR A 215 -6.17 1.29 -12.11
CA TYR A 215 -7.35 1.36 -12.99
C TYR A 215 -7.44 2.71 -13.72
N LEU A 216 -7.28 3.84 -13.01
CA LEU A 216 -7.35 5.17 -13.63
C LEU A 216 -6.27 5.38 -14.70
N ARG A 217 -5.04 4.90 -14.44
CA ARG A 217 -3.95 4.94 -15.42
C ARG A 217 -4.29 4.08 -16.64
N LEU A 218 -4.76 2.86 -16.44
CA LEU A 218 -5.20 2.01 -17.55
C LEU A 218 -6.32 2.64 -18.36
N ALA A 219 -7.33 3.25 -17.72
CA ALA A 219 -8.44 3.92 -18.40
C ALA A 219 -7.97 5.05 -19.33
N THR A 220 -6.89 5.74 -18.98
CA THR A 220 -6.27 6.76 -19.81
C THR A 220 -5.42 6.17 -20.93
N GLU A 221 -4.62 5.13 -20.65
CA GLU A 221 -3.60 4.64 -21.59
C GLU A 221 -4.13 3.56 -22.55
N LEU A 222 -5.00 2.66 -22.08
CA LEU A 222 -5.53 1.56 -22.90
C LEU A 222 -6.12 2.04 -24.23
N PRO A 223 -6.79 3.21 -24.32
CA PRO A 223 -7.31 3.67 -25.57
C PRO A 223 -6.28 3.88 -26.69
N ARG A 224 -5.02 4.14 -26.33
CA ARG A 224 -3.92 4.41 -27.25
C ARG A 224 -3.43 3.17 -27.99
N PHE A 225 -3.68 1.97 -27.47
CA PHE A 225 -3.21 0.72 -28.04
C PHE A 225 -4.23 0.18 -29.06
N ARG A 226 -3.73 -0.16 -30.25
CA ARG A 226 -4.53 -0.66 -31.37
C ARG A 226 -4.98 -2.11 -31.15
N GLU A 227 -4.07 -2.94 -30.64
CA GLU A 227 -4.30 -4.38 -30.43
C GLU A 227 -3.88 -4.81 -29.02
N PRO A 228 -4.62 -4.41 -27.97
CA PRO A 228 -4.35 -4.89 -26.61
C PRO A 228 -4.75 -6.37 -26.50
N VAL A 229 -3.76 -7.24 -26.25
CA VAL A 229 -3.95 -8.70 -26.17
C VAL A 229 -4.39 -9.12 -24.76
N ALA A 230 -3.76 -8.53 -23.75
CA ALA A 230 -4.07 -8.80 -22.35
C ALA A 230 -3.79 -7.58 -21.48
N VAL A 231 -4.47 -7.51 -20.34
CA VAL A 231 -4.21 -6.54 -19.28
C VAL A 231 -3.91 -7.30 -18.00
N VAL A 232 -2.69 -7.13 -17.49
CA VAL A 232 -2.21 -7.75 -16.26
C VAL A 232 -2.13 -6.69 -15.18
N THR A 233 -2.78 -6.92 -14.05
CA THR A 233 -2.69 -6.06 -12.87
C THR A 233 -2.27 -6.84 -11.64
N LEU A 234 -1.87 -6.14 -10.58
CA LEU A 234 -1.50 -6.73 -9.30
C LEU A 234 -2.60 -6.49 -8.26
N PHE A 235 -2.92 -7.52 -7.48
CA PHE A 235 -3.58 -7.35 -6.18
C PHE A 235 -2.87 -8.22 -5.15
N MET A 236 -2.36 -7.61 -4.09
CA MET A 236 -1.80 -8.33 -2.95
C MET A 236 -2.51 -7.86 -1.68
N PRO A 237 -3.06 -8.77 -0.86
CA PRO A 237 -3.75 -8.40 0.37
C PRO A 237 -2.90 -7.54 1.32
N SER A 238 -1.59 -7.77 1.38
CA SER A 238 -0.66 -6.96 2.20
C SER A 238 -0.40 -5.55 1.66
N LEU A 239 -0.87 -5.22 0.45
CA LEU A 239 -0.91 -3.85 -0.09
C LEU A 239 -2.32 -3.24 -0.02
N PHE A 240 -3.30 -3.95 0.57
CA PHE A 240 -4.68 -3.47 0.65
C PHE A 240 -4.78 -2.12 1.38
N ASP A 241 -3.95 -1.88 2.41
CA ASP A 241 -3.96 -0.65 3.20
C ASP A 241 -3.75 0.62 2.34
N ARG A 242 -2.99 0.54 1.25
CA ARG A 242 -2.80 1.66 0.29
C ARG A 242 -4.11 2.12 -0.37
N ASN A 243 -5.12 1.25 -0.45
CA ASN A 243 -6.45 1.58 -0.97
C ASN A 243 -7.32 2.32 0.07
N LEU A 244 -6.88 2.37 1.33
CA LEU A 244 -7.57 3.09 2.40
C LEU A 244 -7.13 4.55 2.52
N LEU A 245 -5.95 4.87 1.98
CA LEU A 245 -5.35 6.20 2.05
C LEU A 245 -6.19 7.24 1.28
N ASP A 246 -6.26 8.44 1.83
CA ASP A 246 -7.03 9.56 1.30
C ASP A 246 -6.18 10.82 1.03
N ASN A 247 -4.87 10.75 1.26
CA ASN A 247 -3.89 11.82 1.00
C ASN A 247 -3.54 12.00 -0.49
N ARG A 248 -4.19 11.24 -1.38
CA ARG A 248 -4.00 11.30 -2.84
C ARG A 248 -5.35 11.37 -3.56
N PRO A 249 -5.37 11.74 -4.86
CA PRO A 249 -6.54 11.52 -5.69
C PRO A 249 -6.94 10.05 -5.66
N ARG A 250 -8.24 9.78 -5.53
CA ARG A 250 -8.75 8.41 -5.40
C ARG A 250 -10.13 8.24 -5.96
N LEU A 251 -10.54 6.98 -6.14
CA LEU A 251 -11.93 6.65 -6.42
C LEU A 251 -12.70 6.34 -5.14
N ALA A 252 -13.84 7.00 -4.97
CA ALA A 252 -14.85 6.66 -3.97
C ALA A 252 -15.83 5.60 -4.51
N ALA A 253 -16.84 5.27 -3.71
CA ALA A 253 -17.90 4.35 -4.10
C ALA A 253 -18.55 4.79 -5.43
N GLY A 254 -18.80 3.83 -6.31
CA GLY A 254 -19.31 4.11 -7.66
C GLY A 254 -18.24 4.66 -8.62
N LEU A 255 -16.96 4.49 -8.29
CA LEU A 255 -15.82 4.95 -9.10
C LEU A 255 -15.78 6.47 -9.32
N ILE A 256 -16.33 7.22 -8.37
CA ILE A 256 -16.35 8.69 -8.42
C ILE A 256 -14.99 9.21 -7.98
N TRP A 257 -14.33 9.97 -8.84
CA TRP A 257 -13.06 10.60 -8.52
C TRP A 257 -13.22 11.63 -7.39
N GLN A 258 -12.30 11.59 -6.43
CA GLN A 258 -12.22 12.54 -5.33
C GLN A 258 -10.80 13.10 -5.22
N PRO A 259 -10.67 14.40 -4.89
CA PRO A 259 -9.37 14.99 -4.63
C PRO A 259 -8.75 14.43 -3.33
N PRO A 260 -7.43 14.64 -3.12
CA PRO A 260 -6.79 14.40 -1.83
C PRO A 260 -7.51 15.10 -0.68
N VAL A 261 -7.63 14.43 0.45
CA VAL A 261 -8.07 15.04 1.71
C VAL A 261 -6.86 15.65 2.39
N GLN A 262 -6.95 16.95 2.69
CA GLN A 262 -5.92 17.66 3.41
C GLN A 262 -6.08 17.39 4.91
N HIS A 263 -5.14 16.65 5.47
CA HIS A 263 -5.03 16.45 6.91
C HIS A 263 -4.03 17.44 7.52
N TRP A 264 -4.18 17.72 8.81
CA TRP A 264 -3.09 18.33 9.58
C TRP A 264 -1.89 17.38 9.53
N ARG A 265 -0.69 17.89 9.30
CA ARG A 265 0.51 17.06 9.13
C ARG A 265 0.78 16.20 10.36
N LEU A 266 0.55 16.74 11.55
CA LEU A 266 0.62 15.97 12.80
C LEU A 266 -0.43 14.86 12.86
N ALA A 267 -1.67 15.13 12.42
CA ALA A 267 -2.71 14.11 12.37
C ALA A 267 -2.42 13.02 11.34
N ALA A 268 -1.79 13.38 10.22
CA ALA A 268 -1.36 12.43 9.18
C ALA A 268 -0.25 11.47 9.65
N LEU A 269 0.47 11.78 10.75
CA LEU A 269 1.43 10.86 11.37
C LEU A 269 0.75 9.77 12.22
N LEU A 270 -0.49 9.99 12.69
CA LEU A 270 -1.15 9.03 13.58
C LEU A 270 -1.37 7.66 12.93
N PRO A 271 -1.86 7.54 11.68
CA PRO A 271 -1.98 6.24 11.02
C PRO A 271 -0.65 5.54 10.78
N TRP A 272 0.47 6.27 10.78
CA TRP A 272 1.80 5.67 10.67
C TRP A 272 2.28 5.11 12.01
N LEU A 273 2.11 5.88 13.09
CA LEU A 273 2.47 5.45 14.45
C LEU A 273 1.55 4.33 14.96
N PHE A 274 0.29 4.37 14.56
CA PHE A 274 -0.74 3.43 15.00
C PHE A 274 -1.64 3.11 13.79
N PRO A 275 -1.28 2.10 12.97
CA PRO A 275 -1.96 1.76 11.72
C PRO A 275 -3.31 1.05 11.93
N TYR A 276 -4.08 1.52 12.90
CA TYR A 276 -5.42 1.07 13.19
C TYR A 276 -6.39 1.45 12.06
N ARG A 277 -7.19 0.48 11.63
CA ARG A 277 -8.30 0.67 10.70
C ARG A 277 -9.60 0.24 11.36
N SER A 278 -10.59 1.13 11.35
CA SER A 278 -11.93 0.76 11.82
C SER A 278 -12.59 -0.24 10.88
N SER A 279 -13.51 -1.07 11.40
CA SER A 279 -14.26 -2.03 10.57
C SER A 279 -14.95 -1.33 9.40
N ALA A 280 -15.55 -0.16 9.64
CA ALA A 280 -16.19 0.62 8.58
C ALA A 280 -15.22 1.10 7.49
N ALA A 281 -13.97 1.44 7.85
CA ALA A 281 -12.95 1.80 6.88
C ALA A 281 -12.54 0.60 6.02
N ILE A 282 -12.37 -0.57 6.64
CA ILE A 282 -12.04 -1.82 5.95
C ILE A 282 -13.16 -2.24 5.00
N GLU A 283 -14.42 -2.21 5.46
CA GLU A 283 -15.58 -2.52 4.62
C GLU A 283 -15.67 -1.61 3.38
N ARG A 284 -15.49 -0.30 3.57
CA ARG A 284 -15.43 0.65 2.44
C ARG A 284 -14.23 0.40 1.54
N GLY A 285 -13.09 0.02 2.10
CA GLY A 285 -11.90 -0.36 1.32
C GLY A 285 -12.15 -1.57 0.43
N ILE A 286 -12.70 -2.64 1.00
CA ILE A 286 -13.02 -3.88 0.28
C ILE A 286 -13.95 -3.59 -0.88
N LEU A 287 -15.00 -2.79 -0.65
CA LEU A 287 -15.92 -2.39 -1.70
C LEU A 287 -15.20 -1.61 -2.81
N ARG A 288 -14.43 -0.57 -2.48
CA ARG A 288 -13.72 0.28 -3.45
C ARG A 288 -12.69 -0.48 -4.26
N THR A 289 -11.88 -1.32 -3.61
CA THR A 289 -10.88 -2.15 -4.29
C THR A 289 -11.54 -3.13 -5.25
N ARG A 290 -12.62 -3.81 -4.80
CA ARG A 290 -13.41 -4.71 -5.65
C ARG A 290 -14.01 -3.98 -6.85
N GLU A 291 -14.59 -2.80 -6.64
CA GLU A 291 -15.16 -1.98 -7.72
C GLU A 291 -14.10 -1.58 -8.75
N SER A 292 -12.93 -1.15 -8.30
CA SER A 292 -11.84 -0.71 -9.18
C SER A 292 -11.25 -1.87 -9.98
N LEU A 293 -11.01 -3.03 -9.34
CA LEU A 293 -10.54 -4.22 -10.03
C LEU A 293 -11.59 -4.77 -11.02
N ARG A 294 -12.88 -4.74 -10.66
CA ARG A 294 -13.96 -5.11 -11.57
C ARG A 294 -14.02 -4.18 -12.78
N ALA A 295 -13.90 -2.87 -12.56
CA ALA A 295 -13.90 -1.88 -13.63
C ALA A 295 -12.70 -2.07 -14.58
N LEU A 296 -11.52 -2.36 -14.03
CA LEU A 296 -10.33 -2.72 -14.80
C LEU A 296 -10.58 -3.96 -15.69
N VAL A 297 -11.14 -5.03 -15.11
CA VAL A 297 -11.49 -6.27 -15.83
C VAL A 297 -12.49 -5.99 -16.94
N GLN A 298 -13.53 -5.20 -16.68
CA GLN A 298 -14.54 -4.82 -17.66
C GLN A 298 -13.95 -3.97 -18.79
N LEU A 299 -13.10 -3.00 -18.45
CA LEU A 299 -12.42 -2.14 -19.40
C LEU A 299 -11.50 -2.95 -20.35
N ALA A 300 -10.73 -3.89 -19.82
CA ALA A 300 -9.90 -4.78 -20.62
C ALA A 300 -10.74 -5.60 -21.61
N ARG A 301 -11.81 -6.24 -21.12
CA ARG A 301 -12.73 -7.04 -21.96
C ARG A 301 -13.43 -6.21 -23.03
N ALA A 302 -13.82 -4.98 -22.71
CA ALA A 302 -14.43 -4.05 -23.67
C ALA A 302 -13.49 -3.68 -24.83
N ARG A 303 -12.18 -3.84 -24.63
CA ARG A 303 -11.15 -3.67 -25.67
C ARG A 303 -10.67 -4.99 -26.28
N GLY A 304 -11.34 -6.10 -25.98
CA GLY A 304 -10.97 -7.44 -26.49
C GLY A 304 -9.72 -8.04 -25.84
N ALA A 305 -9.20 -7.44 -24.77
CA ALA A 305 -8.01 -7.91 -24.07
C ALA A 305 -8.39 -8.89 -22.95
N GLU A 306 -7.59 -9.95 -22.76
CA GLU A 306 -7.76 -10.88 -21.63
C GLU A 306 -7.30 -10.22 -20.31
N PRO A 307 -8.20 -10.04 -19.32
CA PRO A 307 -7.82 -9.50 -18.02
C PRO A 307 -7.25 -10.57 -17.09
N LEU A 308 -6.16 -10.25 -16.39
CA LEU A 308 -5.59 -11.12 -15.37
C LEU A 308 -5.11 -10.31 -14.16
N ILE A 309 -5.55 -10.71 -12.97
CA ILE A 309 -5.04 -10.20 -11.70
C ILE A 309 -3.99 -11.18 -11.16
N VAL A 310 -2.82 -10.69 -10.79
CA VAL A 310 -1.75 -11.48 -10.19
C VAL A 310 -1.79 -11.27 -8.68
N VAL A 311 -1.79 -12.37 -7.93
CA VAL A 311 -1.78 -12.37 -6.47
C VAL A 311 -0.52 -13.11 -5.99
N PRO A 312 0.62 -12.42 -5.84
CA PRO A 312 1.80 -13.02 -5.24
C PRO A 312 1.57 -13.21 -3.73
N GLN A 313 2.02 -14.35 -3.21
CA GLN A 313 1.90 -14.71 -1.81
C GLN A 313 3.23 -15.26 -1.31
N PHE A 314 3.91 -14.50 -0.46
CA PHE A 314 5.16 -14.92 0.17
C PHE A 314 4.87 -15.71 1.43
N GLY A 315 5.26 -16.99 1.45
CA GLY A 315 4.94 -17.87 2.58
C GLY A 315 3.43 -18.10 2.77
N PRO A 316 3.03 -18.73 3.88
CA PRO A 316 1.63 -19.07 4.12
C PRO A 316 0.71 -17.84 4.13
N GLU A 317 -0.43 -17.94 3.44
CA GLU A 317 -1.48 -16.91 3.49
C GLU A 317 -2.06 -16.85 4.91
N SER A 318 -2.08 -15.66 5.51
CA SER A 318 -2.70 -15.45 6.83
C SER A 318 -4.24 -15.39 6.73
N PRO A 319 -4.98 -15.61 7.84
CA PRO A 319 -6.44 -15.54 7.82
C PRO A 319 -7.00 -14.19 7.33
N THR A 320 -6.34 -13.08 7.65
CA THR A 320 -6.74 -11.75 7.18
C THR A 320 -6.49 -11.56 5.69
N GLU A 321 -5.36 -12.06 5.17
CA GLU A 321 -5.07 -12.03 3.73
C GLU A 321 -6.07 -12.88 2.94
N GLU A 322 -6.35 -14.09 3.43
CA GLU A 322 -7.36 -14.99 2.84
C GLU A 322 -8.74 -14.34 2.84
N MET A 323 -9.14 -13.72 3.95
CA MET A 323 -10.41 -12.99 4.06
C MET A 323 -10.50 -11.86 3.01
N LEU A 324 -9.43 -11.07 2.86
CA LEU A 324 -9.38 -10.00 1.86
C LEU A 324 -9.44 -10.56 0.44
N ARG A 325 -8.63 -11.58 0.11
CA ARG A 325 -8.62 -12.23 -1.21
C ARG A 325 -10.00 -12.80 -1.56
N ARG A 326 -10.62 -13.56 -0.64
CA ARG A 326 -11.96 -14.14 -0.83
C ARG A 326 -13.01 -13.06 -1.06
N ARG A 327 -13.01 -12.00 -0.26
CA ARG A 327 -14.03 -10.95 -0.35
C ARG A 327 -13.81 -10.05 -1.56
N ILE A 328 -12.57 -9.78 -1.96
CA ILE A 328 -12.29 -8.84 -3.07
C ILE A 328 -12.33 -9.56 -4.41
N LEU A 329 -11.77 -10.77 -4.51
CA LEU A 329 -11.62 -11.52 -5.76
C LEU A 329 -12.67 -12.63 -5.90
N ASP A 330 -12.69 -13.61 -4.99
CA ASP A 330 -13.50 -14.84 -5.15
C ASP A 330 -14.99 -14.52 -5.21
N ALA A 331 -15.50 -13.76 -4.24
CA ALA A 331 -16.91 -13.36 -4.16
C ALA A 331 -17.37 -12.49 -5.35
N ALA A 332 -16.43 -11.89 -6.08
CA ALA A 332 -16.69 -11.08 -7.26
C ALA A 332 -16.43 -11.82 -8.58
N GLY A 333 -15.96 -13.06 -8.53
CA GLY A 333 -15.62 -13.86 -9.71
C GLY A 333 -14.53 -13.23 -10.59
N LEU A 334 -13.60 -12.48 -9.99
CA LEU A 334 -12.55 -11.80 -10.76
C LEU A 334 -11.49 -12.80 -11.22
N PRO A 335 -10.96 -12.68 -12.45
CA PRO A 335 -9.95 -13.59 -12.97
C PRO A 335 -8.59 -13.29 -12.34
N TYR A 336 -8.08 -14.24 -11.57
CA TYR A 336 -6.75 -14.11 -10.97
C TYR A 336 -5.92 -15.39 -11.05
N VAL A 337 -4.61 -15.23 -10.87
CA VAL A 337 -3.66 -16.31 -10.61
C VAL A 337 -2.99 -16.06 -9.27
N HIS A 338 -3.10 -17.05 -8.38
CA HIS A 338 -2.41 -17.06 -7.09
C HIS A 338 -1.02 -17.67 -7.27
N VAL A 339 0.03 -16.96 -6.87
CA VAL A 339 1.41 -17.40 -7.05
C VAL A 339 2.07 -17.52 -5.69
N GLN A 340 2.25 -18.75 -5.24
CA GLN A 340 2.97 -19.05 -4.01
C GLN A 340 4.47 -18.84 -4.24
N LEU A 341 5.08 -18.02 -3.39
CA LEU A 341 6.48 -17.65 -3.44
C LEU A 341 7.19 -18.10 -2.16
N ASP A 342 8.47 -18.44 -2.30
CA ASP A 342 9.34 -18.73 -1.17
C ASP A 342 9.59 -17.44 -0.36
N PRO A 343 9.44 -17.47 0.98
CA PRO A 343 9.68 -16.30 1.84
C PRO A 343 11.09 -15.70 1.74
N SER A 344 12.07 -16.42 1.18
CA SER A 344 13.44 -15.94 0.98
C SER A 344 13.69 -15.26 -0.37
N TRP A 345 12.69 -15.22 -1.28
CA TRP A 345 12.84 -14.65 -2.62
C TRP A 345 12.59 -13.15 -2.66
N HIS A 346 13.36 -12.44 -1.84
CA HIS A 346 13.34 -10.99 -1.70
C HIS A 346 14.70 -10.40 -2.02
N LEU A 347 14.72 -9.12 -2.36
CA LEU A 347 15.96 -8.38 -2.55
C LEU A 347 16.78 -8.29 -1.24
N PRO A 348 18.11 -8.15 -1.29
CA PRO A 348 18.89 -7.99 -0.08
C PRO A 348 18.56 -6.69 0.67
N GLY A 349 18.10 -6.81 1.92
CA GLY A 349 17.74 -5.65 2.75
C GLY A 349 16.46 -4.92 2.31
N ASP A 350 15.71 -5.50 1.37
CA ASP A 350 14.46 -4.95 0.86
C ASP A 350 13.49 -6.11 0.55
N LEU A 351 12.22 -5.92 0.84
CA LEU A 351 11.25 -7.01 0.82
C LEU A 351 10.42 -7.04 -0.47
N HIS A 352 10.86 -6.34 -1.51
CA HIS A 352 10.38 -6.54 -2.87
C HIS A 352 10.86 -7.89 -3.45
N PRO A 353 10.09 -8.51 -4.36
CA PRO A 353 10.47 -9.74 -5.04
C PRO A 353 11.82 -9.59 -5.75
N ASP A 354 12.68 -10.60 -5.59
CA ASP A 354 13.88 -10.71 -6.41
C ASP A 354 13.59 -11.32 -7.80
N ALA A 355 14.63 -11.51 -8.60
CA ALA A 355 14.54 -12.08 -9.92
C ALA A 355 13.96 -13.52 -9.97
N ARG A 356 14.05 -14.29 -8.86
CA ARG A 356 13.48 -15.65 -8.77
C ARG A 356 11.97 -15.57 -8.59
N ALA A 357 11.52 -14.68 -7.69
CA ALA A 357 10.10 -14.44 -7.49
C ALA A 357 9.42 -13.90 -8.75
N THR A 358 10.01 -12.90 -9.43
CA THR A 358 9.44 -12.38 -10.67
C THR A 358 9.44 -13.40 -11.81
N GLN A 359 10.43 -14.29 -11.87
CA GLN A 359 10.43 -15.41 -12.82
C GLN A 359 9.26 -16.37 -12.56
N ALA A 360 9.01 -16.74 -11.30
CA ALA A 360 7.88 -17.60 -10.94
C ALA A 360 6.54 -16.95 -11.30
N ILE A 361 6.37 -15.66 -11.00
CA ILE A 361 5.20 -14.88 -11.38
C ILE A 361 5.02 -14.85 -12.90
N ALA A 362 6.10 -14.55 -13.65
CA ALA A 362 6.04 -14.45 -15.10
C ALA A 362 5.66 -15.79 -15.76
N ILE A 363 6.15 -16.92 -15.24
CA ILE A 363 5.75 -18.26 -15.71
C ILE A 363 4.25 -18.47 -15.48
N ALA A 364 3.73 -18.14 -14.30
CA ALA A 364 2.32 -18.31 -13.96
C ALA A 364 1.41 -17.44 -14.85
N VAL A 365 1.79 -16.17 -15.05
CA VAL A 365 1.09 -15.24 -15.95
C VAL A 365 1.11 -15.76 -17.39
N ALA A 366 2.28 -16.11 -17.92
CA ALA A 366 2.41 -16.62 -19.28
C ALA A 366 1.61 -17.92 -19.49
N GLY A 367 1.62 -18.83 -18.50
CA GLY A 367 0.82 -20.04 -18.53
C GLY A 367 -0.68 -19.76 -18.61
N ARG A 368 -1.17 -18.83 -17.77
CA ARG A 368 -2.59 -18.44 -17.74
C ARG A 368 -3.04 -17.75 -19.02
N LEU A 369 -2.20 -16.88 -19.60
CA LEU A 369 -2.50 -16.19 -20.85
C LEU A 369 -2.44 -17.14 -22.06
N ARG A 370 -1.47 -18.06 -22.15
CA ARG A 370 -1.45 -19.08 -23.22
C ARG A 370 -2.70 -19.95 -23.27
N ALA A 371 -3.28 -20.24 -22.11
CA ALA A 371 -4.51 -21.03 -22.02
C ALA A 371 -5.75 -20.24 -22.46
N ALA A 372 -5.73 -18.91 -22.33
CA ALA A 372 -6.86 -18.03 -22.61
C ALA A 372 -6.84 -17.44 -24.03
N LEU A 373 -5.65 -17.15 -24.54
CA LEU A 373 -5.49 -16.56 -25.85
C LEU A 373 -5.73 -17.61 -26.95
N PRO A 374 -6.43 -17.25 -28.04
CA PRO A 374 -6.59 -18.15 -29.18
C PRO A 374 -5.22 -18.62 -29.68
N LYS A 375 -5.08 -19.91 -29.97
CA LYS A 375 -3.90 -20.39 -30.72
C LYS A 375 -3.89 -19.65 -32.05
N SER A 376 -2.86 -18.84 -32.32
CA SER A 376 -2.71 -18.20 -33.63
C SER A 376 -2.80 -19.27 -34.72
N PRO A 377 -3.66 -19.11 -35.74
CA PRO A 377 -3.66 -19.99 -36.89
C PRO A 377 -2.39 -19.71 -37.70
N GLY A 378 -1.33 -20.48 -37.49
CA GLY A 378 -0.14 -20.41 -38.34
C GLY A 378 1.19 -20.50 -37.62
N VAL A 379 1.47 -21.66 -37.03
CA VAL A 379 2.83 -22.23 -37.06
C VAL A 379 2.64 -23.72 -37.36
N ARG A 380 2.81 -24.08 -38.62
CA ARG A 380 3.19 -25.44 -39.03
C ARG A 380 4.66 -25.40 -39.40
#